data_AF-A0A958NZ28-F1
#
_entry.id   AF-A0A958NZ28-F1
#
_cell.length_a   1.000
_cell.length_b   1.000
_cell.length_c   1.000
_cell.angle_alpha   90.00
_cell.angle_beta   90.00
_cell.angle_gamma   90.00
#
_symmetry.space_group_name_H-M   'P 1'
#
loop_
_entity.id
_entity.type
_entity.pdbx_description
1 polymer ?
#
loop_
_entity_poly.entity_id
_entity_poly.type
_entity_poly.pdbx_seq_one_letter_code
_entity_poly.pdbx_strand_id
1 'polypeptide(L)'
;NYGFITSNKPGEEPPFSELFLLGGANSLRGYDWFSVGRRKFSQTAYNEAVAIPGSDANKIAMKPFGGTQQLYYNLEFQFPMIQEAGINGVVFYDIGQAENQVKPEDFQQDVGFGVRWFSPIGPLRFEWGFPVGPQDYDVDPVNFQFAIGSPF
;
A
#
# COMPACT_ATOMS: atom_id res chain seq x y z
N ASN A 1 -1.80 -13.00 3.44
CA ASN A 1 -3.26 -13.00 3.34
C ASN A 1 -3.62 -13.07 1.86
N TYR A 2 -4.50 -14.01 1.47
CA TYR A 2 -5.04 -14.11 0.11
C TYR A 2 -6.56 -13.88 0.18
N GLY A 3 -7.09 -13.10 -0.76
CA GLY A 3 -8.52 -12.81 -0.86
C GLY A 3 -8.97 -12.75 -2.30
N PHE A 4 -10.24 -13.06 -2.54
CA PHE A 4 -10.89 -12.87 -3.84
C PHE A 4 -12.33 -12.40 -3.63
N ILE A 5 -12.84 -11.67 -4.61
CA ILE A 5 -14.22 -11.18 -4.66
C ILE A 5 -14.85 -11.51 -6.01
N THR A 6 -16.12 -11.85 -5.99
CA THR A 6 -16.93 -12.14 -7.18
C THR A 6 -18.33 -11.57 -7.02
N SER A 7 -19.00 -11.30 -8.15
CA SER A 7 -20.39 -10.88 -8.15
C SER A 7 -21.30 -12.07 -7.87
N ASN A 8 -22.35 -11.84 -7.09
CA ASN A 8 -23.42 -12.83 -6.90
C ASN A 8 -24.39 -12.89 -8.10
N LYS A 9 -24.26 -11.97 -9.06
CA LYS A 9 -25.05 -11.95 -10.30
C LYS A 9 -24.22 -12.48 -11.46
N PRO A 10 -24.67 -13.55 -12.15
CA PRO A 10 -23.95 -14.10 -13.29
C PRO A 10 -23.69 -13.05 -14.37
N GLY A 11 -22.42 -12.92 -14.79
CA GLY A 11 -22.02 -12.01 -15.87
C GLY A 11 -21.79 -10.56 -15.46
N GLU A 12 -21.98 -10.19 -14.19
CA GLU A 12 -21.64 -8.86 -13.68
C GLU A 12 -20.27 -8.87 -12.97
N GLU A 13 -19.52 -7.78 -13.09
CA GLU A 13 -18.32 -7.56 -12.26
C GLU A 13 -18.71 -6.99 -10.88
N PRO A 14 -17.94 -7.26 -9.82
CA PRO A 14 -18.10 -6.56 -8.54
C PRO A 14 -18.05 -5.04 -8.74
N PRO A 15 -18.84 -4.25 -8.00
CA PRO A 15 -18.72 -2.81 -8.03
C PRO A 15 -17.33 -2.39 -7.56
N PHE A 16 -16.78 -1.32 -8.17
CA PHE A 16 -15.40 -0.91 -7.93
C PHE A 16 -15.08 -0.62 -6.46
N SER A 17 -16.08 -0.18 -5.68
CA SER A 17 -15.96 0.10 -4.25
C SER A 17 -15.66 -1.14 -3.40
N GLU A 18 -15.87 -2.34 -3.95
CA GLU A 18 -15.61 -3.62 -3.29
C GLU A 18 -14.30 -4.27 -3.76
N LEU A 19 -13.62 -3.67 -4.74
CA LEU A 19 -12.34 -4.19 -5.23
C LEU A 19 -11.23 -3.97 -4.20
N PHE A 20 -10.28 -4.90 -4.17
CA PHE A 20 -9.15 -4.79 -3.27
C PHE A 20 -8.18 -3.72 -3.73
N LEU A 21 -7.70 -2.95 -2.76
CA LEU A 21 -6.64 -1.96 -2.89
C LEU A 21 -5.71 -2.14 -1.69
N LEU A 22 -4.41 -2.17 -1.95
CA LEU A 22 -3.36 -2.27 -0.94
C LEU A 22 -2.60 -0.94 -0.84
N GLY A 23 -1.61 -0.90 0.04
CA GLY A 23 -0.87 0.28 0.45
C GLY A 23 -1.31 0.79 1.82
N GLY A 24 -0.45 1.56 2.46
CA GLY A 24 -0.65 2.07 3.81
C GLY A 24 -0.26 1.10 4.92
N ALA A 25 -0.55 1.50 6.15
CA ALA A 25 -0.02 0.88 7.37
C ALA A 25 -0.36 -0.62 7.54
N ASN A 26 -1.43 -1.11 6.90
CA ASN A 26 -1.92 -2.48 7.13
C ASN A 26 -1.57 -3.47 6.01
N SER A 27 -0.84 -3.03 4.97
CA SER A 27 -0.47 -3.91 3.86
C SER A 27 0.92 -3.62 3.30
N LEU A 28 1.15 -2.52 2.59
CA LEU A 28 2.46 -2.14 2.06
C LEU A 28 2.81 -0.74 2.55
N ARG A 29 3.66 -0.65 3.57
CA ARG A 29 3.89 0.59 4.35
C ARG A 29 4.68 1.65 3.59
N GLY A 30 5.48 1.25 2.61
CA GLY A 30 6.19 2.13 1.70
C GLY A 30 5.30 2.81 0.65
N TYR A 31 4.03 2.42 0.55
CA TYR A 31 3.10 2.95 -0.45
C TYR A 31 1.95 3.69 0.23
N ASP A 32 1.42 4.69 -0.47
CA ASP A 32 0.24 5.41 -0.01
C ASP A 32 -0.96 4.48 0.14
N TRP A 33 -1.86 4.85 1.05
CA TRP A 33 -3.13 4.15 1.24
C TRP A 33 -3.87 4.01 -0.08
N PHE A 34 -4.26 2.76 -0.39
CA PHE A 34 -5.04 2.42 -1.59
C PHE A 34 -4.35 2.76 -2.93
N SER A 35 -3.02 2.86 -2.95
CA SER A 35 -2.25 3.17 -4.16
C SER A 35 -1.79 1.93 -4.93
N VAL A 36 -1.75 0.76 -4.27
CA VAL A 36 -1.30 -0.51 -4.86
C VAL A 36 -2.51 -1.30 -5.32
N GLY A 37 -2.68 -1.42 -6.63
CA GLY A 37 -3.65 -2.30 -7.24
C GLY A 37 -3.85 -2.01 -8.72
N ARG A 38 -4.71 -2.81 -9.37
CA ARG A 38 -5.04 -2.65 -10.79
C ARG A 38 -5.36 -1.21 -11.10
N ARG A 39 -4.76 -0.70 -12.17
CA ARG A 39 -4.93 0.70 -12.59
C ARG A 39 -5.86 0.82 -13.78
N LYS A 40 -6.57 1.94 -13.87
CA LYS A 40 -7.45 2.28 -14.99
C LYS A 40 -7.12 3.68 -15.49
N PHE A 41 -7.16 3.86 -16.80
CA PHE A 41 -6.95 5.15 -17.43
C PHE A 41 -8.11 6.11 -17.13
N SER A 42 -7.77 7.32 -16.69
CA SER A 42 -8.71 8.42 -16.45
C SER A 42 -8.50 9.51 -17.50
N GLN A 43 -9.49 9.70 -18.38
CA GLN A 43 -9.46 10.76 -19.38
C GLN A 43 -9.41 12.16 -18.75
N THR A 44 -10.08 12.34 -17.61
CA THR A 44 -10.05 13.61 -16.87
C THR A 44 -8.63 13.90 -16.37
N ALA A 45 -7.98 12.94 -15.72
CA ALA A 45 -6.62 13.11 -15.24
C ALA A 45 -5.61 13.30 -16.39
N TYR A 46 -5.84 12.65 -17.54
CA TYR A 46 -5.03 12.87 -18.73
C TYR A 46 -5.14 14.31 -19.23
N ASN A 47 -6.37 14.83 -19.37
CA ASN A 47 -6.62 16.19 -19.85
C ASN A 47 -6.03 17.26 -18.92
N GLU A 48 -6.01 16.99 -17.61
CA GLU A 48 -5.35 17.85 -16.62
C GLU A 48 -3.82 17.77 -16.74
N ALA A 49 -3.27 16.56 -16.92
CA ALA A 49 -1.83 16.36 -16.98
C ALA A 49 -1.19 16.93 -18.25
N VAL A 50 -1.84 16.83 -19.42
CA VAL A 50 -1.29 17.40 -20.67
C VAL A 50 -1.07 18.92 -20.62
N ALA A 51 -1.75 19.62 -19.70
CA ALA A 51 -1.55 21.04 -19.49
C ALA A 51 -0.28 21.36 -18.66
N ILE A 52 0.37 20.37 -18.06
CA ILE A 52 1.55 20.50 -17.21
C ILE A 52 2.81 20.24 -18.07
N PRO A 53 3.65 21.26 -18.34
CA PRO A 53 4.86 21.10 -19.13
C PRO A 53 5.84 20.09 -18.49
N GLY A 54 6.33 19.15 -19.29
CA GLY A 54 7.30 18.13 -18.85
C GLY A 54 6.68 16.94 -18.08
N SER A 55 5.35 16.87 -17.94
CA SER A 55 4.69 15.73 -17.32
C SER A 55 4.52 14.55 -18.27
N ASP A 56 4.54 13.33 -17.72
CA ASP A 56 4.08 12.14 -18.44
C ASP A 56 2.58 11.96 -18.19
N ALA A 57 1.77 12.56 -19.08
CA ALA A 57 0.32 12.53 -18.96
C ALA A 57 -0.27 11.11 -19.00
N ASN A 58 0.36 10.18 -19.71
CA ASN A 58 -0.11 8.79 -19.74
C ASN A 58 0.11 8.13 -18.38
N LYS A 59 1.29 8.30 -17.78
CA LYS A 59 1.61 7.79 -16.45
C LYS A 59 0.68 8.37 -15.38
N ILE A 60 0.42 9.67 -15.42
CA ILE A 60 -0.46 10.37 -14.46
C ILE A 60 -1.92 9.95 -14.59
N ALA A 61 -2.37 9.67 -15.83
CA ALA A 61 -3.75 9.27 -16.11
C ALA A 61 -4.10 7.88 -15.59
N MET A 62 -3.12 7.02 -15.36
CA MET A 62 -3.33 5.70 -14.75
C MET A 62 -3.59 5.87 -13.27
N LYS A 63 -4.83 5.65 -12.82
CA LYS A 63 -5.24 5.75 -11.41
C LYS A 63 -5.51 4.38 -10.80
N PRO A 64 -5.25 4.17 -9.50
CA PRO A 64 -5.65 2.95 -8.80
C PRO A 64 -7.16 2.75 -8.95
N PHE A 65 -7.55 1.53 -9.28
CA PHE A 65 -8.96 1.12 -9.49
C PHE A 65 -9.31 -0.11 -8.66
N GLY A 66 -8.32 -0.97 -8.39
CA GLY A 66 -8.47 -2.15 -7.56
C GLY A 66 -8.72 -3.42 -8.36
N GLY A 67 -8.40 -4.56 -7.73
CA GLY A 67 -8.47 -5.90 -8.32
C GLY A 67 -9.48 -6.79 -7.62
N THR A 68 -9.95 -7.83 -8.33
CA THR A 68 -10.84 -8.84 -7.74
C THR A 68 -10.10 -9.87 -6.87
N GLN A 69 -8.77 -9.88 -6.90
CA GLN A 69 -7.92 -10.71 -6.05
C GLN A 69 -6.89 -9.84 -5.33
N GLN A 70 -6.50 -10.27 -4.13
CA GLN A 70 -5.36 -9.72 -3.42
C GLN A 70 -4.48 -10.83 -2.86
N LEU A 71 -3.19 -10.57 -2.80
CA LEU A 71 -2.25 -11.32 -1.98
C LEU A 71 -1.28 -10.32 -1.36
N TYR A 72 -1.07 -10.39 -0.06
CA TYR A 72 0.01 -9.65 0.59
C TYR A 72 0.59 -10.42 1.78
N TYR A 73 1.81 -10.09 2.15
CA TYR A 73 2.51 -10.67 3.28
C TYR A 73 3.41 -9.61 3.92
N ASN A 74 3.45 -9.62 5.26
CA ASN A 74 4.26 -8.71 6.06
C ASN A 74 5.19 -9.54 6.94
N LEU A 75 6.49 -9.31 6.77
CA LEU A 75 7.52 -9.88 7.63
C LEU A 75 8.04 -8.78 8.55
N GLU A 76 8.02 -9.01 9.85
CA GLU A 76 8.46 -8.03 10.83
C GLU A 76 9.42 -8.65 11.84
N PHE A 77 10.42 -7.86 12.22
CA PHE A 77 11.28 -8.14 13.36
C PHE A 77 11.24 -6.98 14.34
N GLN A 78 10.68 -7.24 15.52
CA GLN A 78 10.57 -6.28 16.61
C GLN A 78 11.60 -6.58 17.69
N PHE A 79 12.26 -5.54 18.19
CA PHE A 79 13.27 -5.66 19.24
C PHE A 79 13.14 -4.51 20.26
N PRO A 80 13.48 -4.76 21.53
CA PRO A 80 13.47 -3.70 22.54
C PRO A 80 14.55 -2.68 22.24
N MET A 81 14.20 -1.38 22.27
CA MET A 81 15.17 -0.28 22.20
C MET A 81 15.38 0.36 23.56
N ILE A 82 14.30 0.78 24.23
CA ILE A 82 14.32 1.36 25.57
C ILE A 82 13.16 0.73 26.36
N GLN A 83 13.46 -0.32 27.12
CA GLN A 83 12.42 -1.12 27.79
C GLN A 83 11.71 -0.32 28.88
N GLU A 84 12.44 0.52 29.61
CA GLU A 84 11.93 1.36 30.69
C GLU A 84 10.92 2.40 30.18
N ALA A 85 11.04 2.81 28.91
CA ALA A 85 10.14 3.75 28.26
C ALA A 85 9.06 3.07 27.41
N GLY A 86 9.03 1.73 27.35
CA GLY A 86 8.11 0.98 26.50
C GLY A 86 8.33 1.21 25.00
N ILE A 87 9.57 1.47 24.58
CA ILE A 87 9.93 1.77 23.18
C ILE A 87 10.58 0.54 22.54
N ASN A 88 9.99 0.07 21.45
CA ASN A 88 10.51 -1.00 20.62
C ASN A 88 10.83 -0.49 19.22
N GLY A 89 11.92 -0.98 18.66
CA GLY A 89 12.24 -0.83 17.24
C GLY A 89 11.60 -1.94 16.42
N VAL A 90 11.31 -1.64 15.17
CA VAL A 90 10.80 -2.60 14.18
C VAL A 90 11.57 -2.41 12.89
N VAL A 91 11.93 -3.52 12.24
CA VAL A 91 12.28 -3.55 10.82
C VAL A 91 11.32 -4.48 10.12
N PHE A 92 11.00 -4.17 8.86
CA PHE A 92 10.00 -4.93 8.13
C PHE A 92 10.31 -5.06 6.65
N TYR A 93 9.69 -6.05 6.05
CA TYR A 93 9.60 -6.28 4.62
C TYR A 93 8.16 -6.64 4.27
N ASP A 94 7.60 -5.90 3.33
CA ASP A 94 6.22 -6.01 2.89
C ASP A 94 6.22 -6.39 1.40
N ILE A 95 5.28 -7.24 1.03
CA ILE A 95 5.09 -7.67 -0.36
C ILE A 95 3.62 -7.91 -0.64
N GLY A 96 3.13 -7.47 -1.80
CA GLY A 96 1.78 -7.78 -2.21
C GLY A 96 1.34 -7.20 -3.54
N GLN A 97 0.13 -7.57 -3.93
CA GLN A 97 -0.51 -7.17 -5.17
C GLN A 97 -2.04 -7.24 -5.01
N ALA A 98 -2.75 -6.30 -5.64
CA ALA A 98 -4.20 -6.38 -5.81
C ALA A 98 -4.55 -6.25 -7.30
N GLU A 99 -4.94 -7.36 -7.92
CA GLU A 99 -5.19 -7.45 -9.36
C GLU A 99 -6.36 -8.38 -9.67
N ASN A 100 -6.84 -8.40 -10.92
CA ASN A 100 -7.84 -9.39 -11.31
C ASN A 100 -7.31 -10.82 -11.29
N GLN A 101 -5.99 -10.96 -11.47
CA GLN A 101 -5.24 -12.19 -11.35
C GLN A 101 -3.90 -11.86 -10.70
N VAL A 102 -3.67 -12.41 -9.51
CA VAL A 102 -2.39 -12.25 -8.80
C VAL A 102 -1.30 -13.00 -9.56
N LYS A 103 -0.17 -12.34 -9.79
CA LYS A 103 1.01 -12.88 -10.46
C LYS A 103 2.27 -12.52 -9.67
N PRO A 104 3.07 -13.49 -9.22
CA PRO A 104 4.27 -13.23 -8.41
C PRO A 104 5.30 -12.27 -9.03
N GLU A 105 5.35 -12.19 -10.37
CA GLU A 105 6.24 -11.29 -11.11
C GLU A 105 5.88 -9.80 -10.98
N ASP A 106 4.63 -9.50 -10.63
CA ASP A 106 4.08 -8.13 -10.54
C ASP A 106 3.92 -7.67 -9.08
N PHE A 107 4.60 -8.34 -8.13
CA PHE A 107 4.48 -8.01 -6.72
C PHE A 107 5.19 -6.71 -6.38
N GLN A 108 4.42 -5.80 -5.79
CA GLN A 108 4.94 -4.61 -5.16
C GLN A 108 5.55 -4.97 -3.82
N GLN A 109 6.67 -4.31 -3.52
CA GLN A 109 7.50 -4.62 -2.37
C GLN A 109 7.99 -3.34 -1.71
N ASP A 110 8.17 -3.39 -0.40
CA ASP A 110 8.86 -2.35 0.34
C ASP A 110 9.60 -2.92 1.55
N VAL A 111 10.63 -2.20 1.98
CA VAL A 111 11.33 -2.45 3.24
C VAL A 111 11.21 -1.21 4.10
N GLY A 112 11.37 -1.36 5.40
CA GLY A 112 11.38 -0.19 6.25
C GLY A 112 11.71 -0.46 7.69
N PHE A 113 11.57 0.59 8.48
CA PHE A 113 11.78 0.54 9.91
C PHE A 113 10.76 1.41 10.63
N GLY A 114 10.62 1.19 11.92
CA GLY A 114 9.67 1.93 12.74
C GLY A 114 9.98 1.88 14.21
N VAL A 115 9.22 2.69 14.94
CA VAL A 115 9.24 2.78 16.39
C VAL A 115 7.82 2.52 16.90
N ARG A 116 7.70 1.55 17.81
CA ARG A 116 6.48 1.25 18.56
C ARG A 116 6.65 1.73 19.99
N TRP A 117 5.83 2.69 20.41
CA TRP A 117 5.92 3.27 21.74
C TRP A 117 4.63 3.04 22.52
N PHE A 118 4.71 2.28 23.60
CA PHE A 118 3.65 2.16 24.60
C PHE A 118 3.68 3.39 25.52
N SER A 119 3.22 4.52 24.99
CA SER A 119 3.21 5.79 25.71
C SER A 119 2.12 5.83 26.80
N PRO A 120 2.19 6.77 27.76
CA PRO A 120 1.15 6.95 28.79
C PRO A 120 -0.25 7.23 28.23
N ILE A 121 -0.35 7.71 26.99
CA ILE A 121 -1.62 8.04 26.31
C ILE A 121 -2.10 6.90 25.37
N GLY A 122 -1.33 5.80 25.26
CA GLY A 122 -1.65 4.64 24.46
C GLY A 122 -0.52 4.21 23.51
N PRO A 123 -0.72 3.10 22.77
CA PRO A 123 0.25 2.64 21.79
C PRO A 123 0.35 3.61 20.61
N LEU A 124 1.57 3.99 20.26
CA LEU A 124 1.91 4.83 19.11
C LEU A 124 2.81 4.04 18.16
N ARG A 125 2.59 4.20 16.86
CA ARG A 125 3.36 3.55 15.80
C ARG A 125 3.85 4.58 14.80
N PHE A 126 5.14 4.58 14.56
CA PHE A 126 5.82 5.44 13.59
C PHE A 126 6.60 4.54 12.64
N GLU A 127 6.34 4.62 11.35
CA GLU A 127 6.98 3.74 10.36
C GLU A 127 7.41 4.52 9.14
N TRP A 128 8.58 4.18 8.62
CA TRP A 128 9.15 4.70 7.38
C TRP A 128 9.37 3.51 6.45
N GLY A 129 8.56 3.45 5.39
CA GLY A 129 8.66 2.44 4.34
C GLY A 129 9.28 3.00 3.08
N PHE A 130 9.99 2.15 2.35
CA PHE A 130 10.72 2.47 1.14
C PHE A 130 10.35 1.45 0.06
N PRO A 131 9.58 1.83 -0.97
CA PRO A 131 9.31 0.98 -2.12
C PRO A 131 10.61 0.44 -2.74
N VAL A 132 10.64 -0.85 -3.06
CA VAL A 132 11.76 -1.50 -3.73
C VAL A 132 11.30 -2.20 -4.99
N GLY A 133 12.18 -2.24 -6.00
CA GLY A 133 11.89 -2.84 -7.29
C GLY A 133 11.42 -1.83 -8.35
N PRO A 134 11.17 -2.30 -9.58
CA PRO A 134 10.70 -1.47 -10.68
C PRO A 134 9.26 -1.00 -10.43
N GLN A 135 8.98 0.25 -10.80
CA GLN A 135 7.68 0.88 -10.62
C GLN A 135 7.12 1.34 -11.96
N ASP A 136 5.92 0.89 -12.27
CA ASP A 136 5.18 1.23 -13.49
C ASP A 136 4.35 2.53 -13.34
N TYR A 137 4.21 3.03 -12.12
CA TYR A 137 3.59 4.31 -11.80
C TYR A 137 4.48 5.17 -10.88
N ASP A 138 4.00 6.37 -10.56
CA ASP A 138 4.73 7.29 -9.71
C ASP A 138 4.49 6.91 -8.26
N VAL A 139 5.56 6.68 -7.52
CA VAL A 139 5.54 6.30 -6.10
C VAL A 139 6.53 7.18 -5.35
N ASP A 140 6.15 7.58 -4.15
CA ASP A 140 7.06 8.31 -3.30
C ASP A 140 8.25 7.42 -2.90
N PRO A 141 9.48 7.96 -2.87
CA PRO A 141 10.67 7.18 -2.51
C PRO A 141 10.69 6.78 -1.02
N VAL A 142 9.89 7.46 -0.19
CA VAL A 142 9.71 7.16 1.22
C VAL A 142 8.29 7.51 1.62
N ASN A 143 7.66 6.63 2.39
CA ASN A 143 6.34 6.85 2.95
C ASN A 143 6.41 6.80 4.47
N PHE A 144 5.84 7.81 5.13
CA PHE A 144 5.76 7.88 6.59
C PHE A 144 4.34 7.58 7.04
N GLN A 145 4.21 6.60 7.94
CA GLN A 145 2.95 6.17 8.51
C GLN A 145 2.93 6.41 10.01
N PHE A 146 1.79 6.92 10.49
CA PHE A 146 1.54 7.16 11.90
C PHE A 146 0.20 6.55 12.31
N ALA A 147 0.18 5.85 13.44
CA ALA A 147 -1.05 5.32 14.03
C ALA A 147 -1.05 5.46 15.55
N ILE A 148 -2.24 5.68 16.10
CA ILE A 148 -2.53 5.68 17.54
C ILE A 148 -3.54 4.57 17.81
N GLY A 149 -3.28 3.76 18.84
CA GLY A 149 -4.19 2.70 19.27
C GLY A 149 -3.65 1.30 18.99
N SER A 150 -4.47 0.29 19.32
CA SER A 150 -4.07 -1.11 19.17
C SER A 150 -3.82 -1.45 17.69
N PRO A 151 -2.74 -2.16 17.34
CA PRO A 151 -2.60 -2.76 16.02
C PRO A 151 -3.73 -3.80 15.85
N PHE A 152 -4.49 -3.67 14.75
CA PHE A 152 -5.70 -4.43 14.44
C PHE A 152 -5.45 -5.94 14.32
#